data_AF-A0A016UXF7-F1
#
_entry.id   AF-A0A016UXF7-F1
#
_cell.length_a   1.000
_cell.length_b   1.000
_cell.length_c   1.000
_cell.angle_alpha   90.00
_cell.angle_beta   90.00
_cell.angle_gamma   90.00
#
_symmetry.space_group_name_H-M   'P 1'
#
loop_
_entity.id
_entity.type
_entity.pdbx_description
1 polymer ?
#
loop_
_entity_poly.entity_id
_entity_poly.type
_entity_poly.pdbx_seq_one_letter_code
_entity_poly.pdbx_strand_id
1 'polypeptide(L)'
;MNGALLSNNPEARIENNPILDPNCTHLYLYYSTGRRIRRNKLNCGCELDGPVTNASIHEIDDDCDLILGHLIINGANSPPSEILVRKFAKATRLTGELSIFDTHYTDLSFLKNVRSIEVFDDTPGVSVERFLRIEENNALERLSWHNLQYLTSATIRITGNPNLCYTTREVGALLSAWKIDVFGGNICEDAQSEEVRDRACRIGTTANLSLVPNDCQTLVGHLIVNDQSRTEELWKLYNVTTIYGSLTIRNSSLRSVSPLWQLSEIFSFAENQSALVIEQNANLKYAFISGMRRMMSDLPAHVAKNPILSIPEGDCASFNATTGGRISFQGNKDNCEGQ
;
A
#
# COMPACT_ATOMS: atom_id res chain seq x y z
N MET A 1 17.39 -38.08 15.69
CA MET A 1 16.10 -38.55 16.21
C MET A 1 15.03 -37.77 15.48
N ASN A 2 14.28 -38.43 14.60
CA ASN A 2 13.19 -37.80 13.86
C ASN A 2 11.98 -37.70 14.80
N GLY A 3 11.72 -36.49 15.30
CA GLY A 3 10.57 -36.22 16.16
C GLY A 3 9.27 -36.49 15.42
N ALA A 4 8.32 -37.10 16.12
CA ALA A 4 7.02 -37.51 15.57
C ALA A 4 6.25 -36.31 15.02
N LEU A 5 5.81 -36.42 13.77
CA LEU A 5 4.88 -35.49 13.12
C LEU A 5 3.49 -35.69 13.73
N LEU A 6 2.96 -34.66 14.39
CA LEU A 6 1.55 -34.59 14.76
C LEU A 6 0.78 -34.10 13.52
N SER A 7 -0.02 -34.97 12.94
CA SER A 7 -0.59 -34.82 11.59
C SER A 7 -1.81 -33.90 11.47
N ASN A 8 -2.22 -33.20 12.53
CA ASN A 8 -3.41 -32.33 12.53
C ASN A 8 -3.11 -31.05 13.31
N ASN A 9 -2.90 -29.90 12.62
CA ASN A 9 -2.81 -28.53 13.18
C ASN A 9 -2.60 -28.46 14.72
N PRO A 10 -1.50 -29.00 15.25
CA PRO A 10 -1.33 -29.03 16.69
C PRO A 10 -0.85 -27.65 17.12
N GLU A 11 -1.45 -27.10 18.17
CA GLU A 11 -0.82 -25.97 18.84
C GLU A 11 0.55 -26.41 19.35
N ALA A 12 1.63 -25.93 18.72
CA ALA A 12 2.98 -26.37 19.02
C ALA A 12 3.56 -25.51 20.15
N ARG A 13 3.60 -26.04 21.39
CA ARG A 13 4.18 -25.34 22.55
C ARG A 13 5.53 -25.93 22.93
N ILE A 14 6.59 -25.17 22.69
CA ILE A 14 7.99 -25.48 22.97
C ILE A 14 8.54 -24.37 23.87
N GLU A 15 8.36 -24.51 25.17
CA GLU A 15 8.61 -23.43 26.12
C GLU A 15 9.55 -23.88 27.25
N ASN A 16 10.38 -22.95 27.74
CA ASN A 16 11.22 -23.13 28.94
C ASN A 16 12.21 -24.30 28.84
N ASN A 17 12.88 -24.46 27.69
CA ASN A 17 13.94 -25.47 27.50
C ASN A 17 15.31 -24.80 27.33
N PRO A 18 16.08 -24.56 28.41
CA PRO A 18 17.29 -23.72 28.37
C PRO A 18 18.43 -24.24 27.50
N ILE A 19 18.37 -25.50 27.08
CA ILE A 19 19.37 -26.14 26.21
C ILE A 19 18.88 -26.39 24.79
N LEU A 20 17.58 -26.17 24.53
CA LEU A 20 16.97 -26.49 23.25
C LEU A 20 17.28 -25.43 22.20
N ASP A 21 17.83 -25.90 21.09
CA ASP A 21 18.15 -25.13 19.89
C ASP A 21 17.28 -25.64 18.73
N PRO A 22 16.08 -25.07 18.52
CA PRO A 22 15.14 -25.58 17.53
C PRO A 22 15.57 -25.25 16.10
N ASN A 23 15.26 -26.16 15.17
CA ASN A 23 15.38 -25.86 13.74
C ASN A 23 14.22 -24.94 13.31
N CYS A 24 14.49 -23.63 13.30
CA CYS A 24 13.48 -22.62 12.99
C CYS A 24 12.92 -22.74 11.58
N THR A 25 13.72 -23.12 10.58
CA THR A 25 13.23 -23.37 9.22
C THR A 25 12.18 -24.47 9.20
N HIS A 26 12.43 -25.58 9.90
CA HIS A 26 11.47 -26.66 10.02
C HIS A 26 10.21 -26.21 10.77
N LEU A 27 10.36 -25.45 11.85
CA LEU A 27 9.21 -24.96 12.61
C LEU A 27 8.32 -24.03 11.78
N TYR A 28 8.89 -23.18 10.93
CA TYR A 28 8.10 -22.34 10.02
C TYR A 28 7.37 -23.11 8.93
N LEU A 29 7.97 -24.18 8.41
CA LEU A 29 7.36 -24.98 7.35
C LEU A 29 6.17 -25.80 7.84
N TYR A 30 6.21 -26.28 9.08
CA TYR A 30 5.23 -27.25 9.59
C TYR A 30 4.30 -26.70 10.67
N TYR A 31 4.65 -25.58 11.31
CA TYR A 31 3.85 -24.95 12.36
C TYR A 31 3.68 -23.46 12.06
N SER A 32 3.17 -23.12 10.87
CA SER A 32 3.04 -21.74 10.39
C SER A 32 2.06 -20.89 11.21
N THR A 33 1.07 -21.52 11.85
CA THR A 33 0.10 -20.89 12.78
C THR A 33 0.01 -21.68 14.10
N GLY A 34 -0.54 -21.06 15.15
CA GLY A 34 -0.79 -21.74 16.43
C GLY A 34 0.45 -22.31 17.12
N ARG A 35 1.56 -21.58 17.19
CA ARG A 35 2.79 -22.03 17.88
C ARG A 35 3.16 -21.10 19.03
N ARG A 36 3.89 -21.66 20.00
CA ARG A 36 4.55 -20.94 21.09
C ARG A 36 5.94 -21.50 21.36
N ILE A 37 7.00 -20.79 20.98
CA ILE A 37 8.42 -21.12 21.07
C ILE A 37 9.16 -20.00 21.80
N ARG A 38 9.28 -20.11 23.12
CA ARG A 38 9.91 -19.08 23.95
C ARG A 38 10.70 -19.63 25.11
N ARG A 39 11.61 -18.81 25.64
CA ARG A 39 12.47 -19.14 26.80
C ARG A 39 13.26 -20.45 26.58
N ASN A 40 13.66 -20.70 25.34
CA ASN A 40 14.58 -21.78 24.98
C ASN A 40 16.01 -21.23 24.83
N LYS A 41 17.00 -22.08 24.57
CA LYS A 41 18.37 -21.62 24.26
C LYS A 41 18.37 -20.69 23.03
N LEU A 42 17.54 -21.02 22.04
CA LEU A 42 17.25 -20.20 20.87
C LEU A 42 15.74 -20.16 20.65
N ASN A 43 15.19 -18.96 20.47
CA ASN A 43 13.81 -18.75 20.02
C ASN A 43 13.83 -18.38 18.53
N CYS A 44 12.83 -18.83 17.78
CA CYS A 44 12.83 -18.63 16.34
C CYS A 44 12.41 -17.22 15.92
N GLY A 45 11.78 -16.49 16.82
CA GLY A 45 11.36 -15.11 16.69
C GLY A 45 10.74 -14.64 18.00
N CYS A 46 10.17 -13.46 18.01
CA CYS A 46 9.48 -12.88 19.15
C CYS A 46 7.99 -13.08 19.02
N GLU A 47 7.43 -13.87 19.93
CA GLU A 47 6.01 -14.16 19.96
C GLU A 47 5.26 -13.14 20.80
N LEU A 48 4.17 -12.61 20.23
CA LEU A 48 3.31 -11.62 20.83
C LEU A 48 2.03 -12.30 21.31
N ASP A 49 1.90 -12.39 22.64
CA ASP A 49 0.73 -13.00 23.30
C ASP A 49 -0.45 -12.03 23.44
N GLY A 50 -0.30 -10.79 22.98
CA GLY A 50 -1.29 -9.73 23.10
C GLY A 50 -0.68 -8.35 22.87
N PRO A 51 -1.40 -7.28 23.27
CA PRO A 51 -0.91 -5.92 23.12
C PRO A 51 0.44 -5.69 23.81
N VAL A 52 1.32 -4.98 23.10
CA VAL A 52 2.64 -4.58 23.56
C VAL A 52 2.52 -3.29 24.35
N THR A 53 2.75 -3.39 25.66
CA THR A 53 2.59 -2.29 26.62
C THR A 53 3.85 -2.13 27.46
N ASN A 54 3.97 -1.02 28.20
CA ASN A 54 5.02 -0.84 29.20
C ASN A 54 5.11 -2.01 30.21
N ALA A 55 3.98 -2.67 30.49
CA ALA A 55 3.93 -3.81 31.39
C ALA A 55 4.40 -5.12 30.73
N SER A 56 4.18 -5.34 29.42
CA SER A 56 4.51 -6.60 28.75
C SER A 56 5.83 -6.56 27.95
N ILE A 57 6.34 -5.37 27.63
CA ILE A 57 7.52 -5.20 26.75
C ILE A 57 8.79 -5.89 27.25
N HIS A 58 8.91 -6.09 28.56
CA HIS A 58 10.07 -6.75 29.17
C HIS A 58 10.06 -8.28 28.97
N GLU A 59 8.92 -8.87 28.61
CA GLU A 59 8.79 -10.29 28.33
C GLU A 59 9.22 -10.66 26.91
N ILE A 60 9.34 -9.67 26.03
CA ILE A 60 9.75 -9.81 24.64
C ILE A 60 11.28 -9.72 24.59
N ASP A 61 11.94 -10.62 23.86
CA ASP A 61 13.39 -10.61 23.72
C ASP A 61 13.86 -9.34 22.96
N ASP A 62 15.08 -8.87 23.22
CA ASP A 62 15.72 -7.85 22.38
C ASP A 62 16.11 -8.45 21.02
N ASP A 63 16.34 -7.61 20.02
CA ASP A 63 16.92 -8.02 18.73
C ASP A 63 16.12 -9.08 17.96
N CYS A 64 14.78 -8.97 17.99
CA CYS A 64 13.89 -9.85 17.24
C CYS A 64 14.18 -9.79 15.74
N ASP A 65 14.55 -10.91 15.12
CA ASP A 65 14.70 -11.02 13.66
C ASP A 65 13.34 -11.29 12.95
N LEU A 66 12.36 -11.81 13.69
CA LEU A 66 11.01 -12.11 13.22
C LEU A 66 9.99 -11.81 14.32
N ILE A 67 8.92 -11.09 13.97
CA ILE A 67 7.79 -10.82 14.87
C ILE A 67 6.64 -11.78 14.54
N LEU A 68 6.16 -12.48 15.55
CA LEU A 68 5.16 -13.54 15.44
C LEU A 68 3.92 -13.20 16.26
N GLY A 69 2.76 -13.10 15.60
CA GLY A 69 1.50 -12.72 16.23
C GLY A 69 1.11 -11.27 15.94
N HIS A 70 0.00 -10.84 16.52
CA HIS A 70 -0.54 -9.51 16.30
C HIS A 70 0.31 -8.45 17.02
N LEU A 71 0.92 -7.54 16.26
CA LEU A 71 1.62 -6.40 16.83
C LEU A 71 0.62 -5.28 17.07
N ILE A 72 0.14 -5.20 18.32
CA ILE A 72 -0.83 -4.21 18.75
C ILE A 72 -0.16 -3.26 19.75
N ILE A 73 -0.09 -1.98 19.42
CA ILE A 73 0.46 -0.92 20.28
C ILE A 73 -0.58 0.19 20.34
N ASN A 74 -1.04 0.53 21.54
CA ASN A 74 -2.11 1.51 21.67
C ASN A 74 -2.13 2.33 22.95
N GLY A 75 -2.56 3.58 22.82
CA GLY A 75 -2.83 4.48 23.92
C GLY A 75 -1.58 4.90 24.71
N ALA A 76 -1.82 5.51 25.87
CA ALA A 76 -0.76 6.01 26.76
C ALA A 76 0.13 4.91 27.39
N ASN A 77 -0.29 3.64 27.34
CA ASN A 77 0.49 2.51 27.89
C ASN A 77 1.53 1.96 26.90
N SER A 78 1.67 2.58 25.74
CA SER A 78 2.63 2.21 24.72
C SER A 78 4.08 2.36 25.23
N PRO A 79 5.00 1.41 24.92
CA PRO A 79 6.40 1.54 25.32
C PRO A 79 7.12 2.74 24.69
N PRO A 80 8.16 3.29 25.33
CA PRO A 80 9.05 4.25 24.66
C PRO A 80 9.60 3.70 23.34
N SER A 81 9.66 4.54 22.31
CA SER A 81 10.12 4.15 20.97
C SER A 81 11.53 3.55 21.00
N GLU A 82 12.40 4.05 21.86
CA GLU A 82 13.77 3.54 22.03
C GLU A 82 13.79 2.08 22.48
N ILE A 83 12.83 1.68 23.33
CA ILE A 83 12.69 0.28 23.74
C ILE A 83 12.20 -0.55 22.56
N LEU A 84 11.18 -0.09 21.82
CA LEU A 84 10.69 -0.78 20.64
C LEU A 84 11.78 -0.94 19.57
N VAL A 85 12.65 0.05 19.38
CA VAL A 85 13.80 -0.04 18.47
C VAL A 85 14.74 -1.15 18.91
N ARG A 86 15.09 -1.25 20.20
CA ARG A 86 15.93 -2.37 20.67
C ARG A 86 15.27 -3.74 20.48
N LYS A 87 13.94 -3.81 20.59
CA LYS A 87 13.18 -5.06 20.41
C LYS A 87 13.07 -5.45 18.94
N PHE A 88 12.65 -4.53 18.09
CA PHE A 88 12.09 -4.87 16.78
C PHE A 88 12.89 -4.35 15.59
N ALA A 89 13.89 -3.48 15.78
CA ALA A 89 14.56 -2.86 14.64
C ALA A 89 15.36 -3.84 13.77
N LYS A 90 15.69 -5.05 14.24
CA LYS A 90 16.31 -6.10 13.41
C LYS A 90 15.29 -6.93 12.62
N ALA A 91 14.01 -6.83 12.95
CA ALA A 91 13.00 -7.69 12.37
C ALA A 91 12.91 -7.45 10.87
N THR A 92 13.04 -8.53 10.09
CA THR A 92 12.89 -8.47 8.63
C THR A 92 11.50 -8.87 8.17
N ARG A 93 10.71 -9.49 9.06
CA ARG A 93 9.35 -9.95 8.76
C ARG A 93 8.45 -9.81 9.99
N LEU A 94 7.18 -9.52 9.74
CA LEU A 94 6.11 -9.55 10.72
C LEU A 94 5.01 -10.47 10.21
N THR A 95 4.56 -11.42 11.04
CA THR A 95 3.42 -12.28 10.70
C THR A 95 2.26 -12.03 11.65
N GLY A 96 1.13 -11.56 11.12
CA GLY A 96 -0.06 -11.18 11.88
C GLY A 96 -0.48 -9.73 11.63
N GLU A 97 -1.65 -9.37 12.15
CA GLU A 97 -2.15 -7.99 12.13
C GLU A 97 -1.17 -6.99 12.77
N LEU A 98 -1.12 -5.79 12.20
CA LEU A 98 -0.38 -4.66 12.75
C LEU A 98 -1.39 -3.59 13.12
N SER A 99 -1.42 -3.16 14.37
CA SER A 99 -2.31 -2.11 14.84
C SER A 99 -1.55 -1.14 15.73
N ILE A 100 -1.39 0.10 15.28
CA ILE A 100 -0.74 1.19 16.01
C ILE A 100 -1.73 2.34 16.07
N PHE A 101 -2.30 2.60 17.24
CA PHE A 101 -3.34 3.64 17.35
C PHE A 101 -3.32 4.40 18.66
N ASP A 102 -3.71 5.69 18.60
CA ASP A 102 -3.73 6.59 19.76
C ASP A 102 -2.38 6.64 20.51
N THR A 103 -1.28 6.69 19.76
CA THR A 103 0.08 6.77 20.33
C THR A 103 0.68 8.17 20.16
N HIS A 104 1.73 8.45 20.93
CA HIS A 104 2.50 9.70 20.84
C HIS A 104 3.78 9.58 20.00
N TYR A 105 3.91 8.52 19.20
CA TYR A 105 5.09 8.37 18.34
C TYR A 105 5.07 9.39 17.22
N THR A 106 6.23 9.99 16.96
CA THR A 106 6.46 10.78 15.75
C THR A 106 6.99 9.92 14.60
N ASP A 107 7.53 8.75 14.90
CA ASP A 107 8.21 7.87 13.96
C ASP A 107 8.07 6.39 14.37
N LEU A 108 7.88 5.49 13.38
CA LEU A 108 7.73 4.04 13.59
C LEU A 108 8.96 3.23 13.13
N SER A 109 10.16 3.82 13.18
CA SER A 109 11.41 3.18 12.75
C SER A 109 11.82 1.94 13.55
N PHE A 110 11.09 1.61 14.63
CA PHE A 110 11.21 0.31 15.27
C PHE A 110 10.86 -0.87 14.34
N LEU A 111 10.23 -0.62 13.18
CA LEU A 111 10.02 -1.62 12.11
C LEU A 111 10.82 -1.33 10.83
N LYS A 112 11.85 -0.47 10.88
CA LYS A 112 12.56 0.03 9.67
C LYS A 112 13.16 -1.04 8.76
N ASN A 113 13.47 -2.22 9.28
CA ASN A 113 14.08 -3.32 8.53
C ASN A 113 13.06 -4.37 8.05
N VAL A 114 11.78 -4.21 8.40
CA VAL A 114 10.72 -5.12 7.97
C VAL A 114 10.58 -5.01 6.45
N ARG A 115 10.65 -6.17 5.79
CA ARG A 115 10.51 -6.32 4.34
C ARG A 115 9.15 -6.87 3.96
N SER A 116 8.57 -7.72 4.81
CA SER A 116 7.24 -8.27 4.60
C SER A 116 6.39 -8.23 5.87
N ILE A 117 5.12 -7.87 5.66
CA ILE A 117 4.06 -8.04 6.64
C ILE A 117 3.09 -9.06 6.04
N GLU A 118 2.96 -10.21 6.68
CA GLU A 118 2.21 -11.34 6.17
C GLU A 118 1.06 -11.68 7.12
N VAL A 119 -0.16 -11.62 6.62
CA VAL A 119 -1.36 -11.89 7.41
C VAL A 119 -2.01 -13.16 6.89
N PHE A 120 -2.02 -14.22 7.68
CA PHE A 120 -2.56 -15.51 7.25
C PHE A 120 -3.91 -15.79 7.94
N ASP A 121 -4.83 -16.43 7.22
CA ASP A 121 -6.03 -16.99 7.82
C ASP A 121 -5.65 -18.17 8.71
N ASP A 122 -5.96 -18.08 10.00
CA ASP A 122 -5.69 -19.14 10.96
C ASP A 122 -6.64 -20.34 10.78
N THR A 123 -7.79 -20.13 10.13
CA THR A 123 -8.86 -21.13 9.98
C THR A 123 -9.17 -21.45 8.51
N PRO A 124 -8.91 -22.68 8.05
CA PRO A 124 -9.31 -23.11 6.71
C PRO A 124 -10.82 -22.94 6.50
N GLY A 125 -11.20 -22.21 5.44
CA GLY A 125 -12.60 -22.02 5.05
C GLY A 125 -13.33 -20.87 5.76
N VAL A 126 -12.66 -20.12 6.66
CA VAL A 126 -13.20 -18.90 7.25
C VAL A 126 -12.31 -17.73 6.86
N SER A 127 -12.79 -16.89 5.92
CA SER A 127 -12.14 -15.62 5.60
C SER A 127 -12.57 -14.59 6.63
N VAL A 128 -11.70 -14.30 7.60
CA VAL A 128 -11.89 -13.18 8.52
C VAL A 128 -11.09 -12.02 7.96
N GLU A 129 -11.72 -10.86 7.77
CA GLU A 129 -10.97 -9.66 7.36
C GLU A 129 -9.98 -9.27 8.47
N ARG A 130 -8.71 -9.14 8.11
CA ARG A 130 -7.60 -8.81 9.00
C ARG A 130 -6.96 -7.50 8.58
N PHE A 131 -6.39 -6.77 9.52
CA PHE A 131 -6.04 -5.38 9.26
C PHE A 131 -4.57 -5.02 9.50
N LEU A 132 -4.10 -4.06 8.69
CA LEU A 132 -3.04 -3.14 9.07
C LEU A 132 -3.70 -1.81 9.42
N ARG A 133 -3.60 -1.40 10.69
CA ARG A 133 -4.22 -0.20 11.24
C ARG A 133 -3.17 0.77 11.75
N ILE A 134 -3.21 1.99 11.25
CA ILE A 134 -2.45 3.12 11.80
C ILE A 134 -3.45 4.25 11.99
N GLU A 135 -3.96 4.41 13.21
CA GLU A 135 -5.14 5.24 13.46
C GLU A 135 -4.94 6.23 14.60
N GLU A 136 -5.39 7.47 14.44
CA GLU A 136 -5.43 8.47 15.53
C GLU A 136 -4.05 8.78 16.18
N ASN A 137 -2.95 8.66 15.44
CA ASN A 137 -1.62 9.04 15.94
C ASN A 137 -1.33 10.49 15.53
N ASN A 138 -1.84 11.45 16.31
CA ASN A 138 -1.75 12.89 15.99
C ASN A 138 -0.32 13.42 15.83
N ALA A 139 0.64 12.84 16.55
CA ALA A 139 2.05 13.21 16.50
C ALA A 139 2.83 12.52 15.38
N LEU A 140 2.24 11.51 14.70
CA LEU A 140 2.96 10.66 13.75
C LEU A 140 3.29 11.41 12.47
N GLU A 141 4.58 11.44 12.13
CA GLU A 141 5.11 12.13 10.96
C GLU A 141 5.68 11.15 9.92
N ARG A 142 6.25 10.00 10.34
CA ARG A 142 6.92 9.05 9.44
C ARG A 142 6.67 7.59 9.86
N LEU A 143 6.48 6.72 8.88
CA LEU A 143 6.56 5.26 9.12
C LEU A 143 8.01 4.80 9.22
N SER A 144 8.88 5.30 8.35
CA SER A 144 10.27 4.90 8.22
C SER A 144 10.45 3.43 7.81
N TRP A 145 9.52 2.91 7.01
CA TRP A 145 9.49 1.53 6.51
C TRP A 145 10.06 1.41 5.10
N HIS A 146 11.19 2.06 4.85
CA HIS A 146 11.85 2.13 3.54
C HIS A 146 12.28 0.76 2.97
N ASN A 147 12.36 -0.28 3.81
CA ASN A 147 12.67 -1.65 3.39
C ASN A 147 11.43 -2.50 3.10
N LEU A 148 10.22 -2.00 3.35
CA LEU A 148 8.99 -2.74 3.10
C LEU A 148 8.85 -2.97 1.60
N GLN A 149 8.65 -4.23 1.23
CA GLN A 149 8.52 -4.66 -0.16
C GLN A 149 7.09 -5.05 -0.49
N TYR A 150 6.42 -5.74 0.43
CA TYR A 150 5.05 -6.17 0.25
C TYR A 150 4.30 -6.39 1.57
N LEU A 151 3.00 -6.15 1.51
CA LEU A 151 1.99 -6.53 2.49
C LEU A 151 1.04 -7.55 1.84
N THR A 152 0.83 -8.71 2.45
CA THR A 152 -0.10 -9.72 1.94
C THR A 152 -1.31 -9.92 2.84
N SER A 153 -2.47 -10.10 2.22
CA SER A 153 -3.70 -10.58 2.86
C SER A 153 -4.23 -9.73 4.03
N ALA A 154 -3.95 -8.42 3.99
CA ALA A 154 -4.48 -7.45 4.94
C ALA A 154 -5.37 -6.41 4.23
N THR A 155 -6.37 -5.93 4.95
CA THR A 155 -7.07 -4.68 4.67
C THR A 155 -6.33 -3.53 5.35
N ILE A 156 -5.91 -2.53 4.58
CA ILE A 156 -5.28 -1.32 5.13
C ILE A 156 -6.34 -0.33 5.59
N ARG A 157 -6.13 0.20 6.80
CA ARG A 157 -6.84 1.36 7.32
C ARG A 157 -5.85 2.31 7.98
N ILE A 158 -5.57 3.43 7.31
CA ILE A 158 -4.71 4.49 7.83
C ILE A 158 -5.50 5.79 7.85
N THR A 159 -5.82 6.31 9.04
CA THR A 159 -6.67 7.51 9.19
C THR A 159 -6.36 8.24 10.50
N GLY A 160 -6.73 9.52 10.63
CA GLY A 160 -6.48 10.27 11.87
C GLY A 160 -5.00 10.52 12.18
N ASN A 161 -4.12 10.53 11.17
CA ASN A 161 -2.69 10.85 11.31
C ASN A 161 -2.37 12.10 10.46
N PRO A 162 -2.70 13.32 10.91
CA PRO A 162 -2.70 14.52 10.07
C PRO A 162 -1.33 14.93 9.52
N ASN A 163 -0.25 14.59 10.23
CA ASN A 163 1.13 14.94 9.85
C ASN A 163 1.88 13.80 9.15
N LEU A 164 1.22 12.66 8.92
CA LEU A 164 1.88 11.47 8.37
C LEU A 164 2.32 11.70 6.92
N CYS A 165 3.62 11.54 6.71
CA CYS A 165 4.30 11.68 5.43
C CYS A 165 4.93 10.35 5.00
N TYR A 166 4.63 9.93 3.78
CA TYR A 166 5.18 8.74 3.14
C TYR A 166 6.20 9.07 2.06
N THR A 167 7.10 8.12 1.84
CA THR A 167 7.87 8.00 0.61
C THR A 167 7.03 7.34 -0.50
N THR A 168 7.39 7.52 -1.77
CA THR A 168 6.73 6.80 -2.88
C THR A 168 6.91 5.29 -2.76
N ARG A 169 8.05 4.82 -2.23
CA ARG A 169 8.33 3.40 -2.01
C ARG A 169 7.41 2.80 -0.95
N GLU A 170 7.22 3.48 0.17
CA GLU A 170 6.32 3.05 1.24
C GLU A 170 4.89 2.91 0.72
N VAL A 171 4.39 3.92 -0.02
CA VAL A 171 3.06 3.85 -0.63
C VAL A 171 2.98 2.68 -1.61
N GLY A 172 3.96 2.50 -2.50
CA GLY A 172 3.98 1.37 -3.44
C GLY A 172 3.88 0.00 -2.73
N ALA A 173 4.61 -0.19 -1.64
CA ALA A 173 4.59 -1.43 -0.86
C ALA A 173 3.26 -1.61 -0.09
N LEU A 174 2.75 -0.56 0.54
CA LEU A 174 1.45 -0.60 1.22
C LEU A 174 0.31 -0.91 0.25
N LEU A 175 0.32 -0.30 -0.94
CA LEU A 175 -0.67 -0.57 -1.96
C LEU A 175 -0.63 -2.03 -2.44
N SER A 176 0.39 -2.85 -2.14
CA SER A 176 0.35 -4.29 -2.45
C SER A 176 -0.65 -5.08 -1.61
N ALA A 177 -1.32 -4.45 -0.64
CA ALA A 177 -2.37 -5.03 0.19
C ALA A 177 -3.47 -5.72 -0.63
N TRP A 178 -4.24 -6.59 0.02
CA TRP A 178 -5.44 -7.16 -0.58
C TRP A 178 -6.46 -6.06 -0.85
N LYS A 179 -6.77 -5.27 0.18
CA LYS A 179 -7.82 -4.24 0.14
C LYS A 179 -7.34 -2.98 0.85
N ILE A 180 -7.83 -1.85 0.36
CA ILE A 180 -7.62 -0.53 0.98
C ILE A 180 -9.00 -0.04 1.41
N ASP A 181 -9.21 0.14 2.72
CA ASP A 181 -10.42 0.74 3.28
C ASP A 181 -10.30 2.27 3.30
N VAL A 182 -9.31 2.77 4.05
CA VAL A 182 -8.97 4.20 4.13
C VAL A 182 -7.46 4.35 4.06
N PHE A 183 -6.99 5.34 3.30
CA PHE A 183 -5.57 5.64 3.13
C PHE A 183 -5.31 7.14 3.25
N GLY A 184 -5.13 7.61 4.49
CA GLY A 184 -4.79 9.00 4.80
C GLY A 184 -3.28 9.24 4.89
N GLY A 185 -2.90 10.52 4.97
CA GLY A 185 -1.51 10.99 4.97
C GLY A 185 -1.09 11.55 3.61
N ASN A 186 0.14 12.06 3.52
CA ASN A 186 0.67 12.76 2.35
C ASN A 186 1.93 12.09 1.79
N ILE A 187 2.17 12.21 0.49
CA ILE A 187 3.44 11.78 -0.10
C ILE A 187 4.42 12.95 -0.09
N CYS A 188 5.48 12.85 0.70
CA CYS A 188 6.36 13.98 1.03
C CYS A 188 7.80 13.74 0.55
N GLU A 189 8.57 14.81 0.37
CA GLU A 189 9.97 14.69 -0.03
C GLU A 189 10.78 13.91 1.01
N ASP A 190 11.66 13.06 0.51
CA ASP A 190 12.68 12.42 1.33
C ASP A 190 13.90 13.32 1.38
N ALA A 191 14.12 13.92 2.54
CA ALA A 191 15.35 14.67 2.81
C ALA A 191 16.62 13.79 2.75
N GLN A 192 16.50 12.47 2.59
CA GLN A 192 17.61 11.52 2.63
C GLN A 192 17.69 10.54 1.44
N SER A 193 16.88 10.65 0.39
CA SER A 193 16.98 9.69 -0.73
C SER A 193 17.95 10.17 -1.81
N GLU A 194 19.24 9.87 -1.63
CA GLU A 194 20.07 9.51 -2.78
C GLU A 194 19.64 8.12 -3.28
N GLU A 195 18.50 8.00 -3.96
CA GLU A 195 18.25 6.83 -4.82
C GLU A 195 17.54 7.24 -6.11
N VAL A 196 18.38 7.39 -7.14
CA VAL A 196 18.15 7.49 -8.59
C VAL A 196 17.22 6.40 -9.17
N ARG A 197 16.57 5.55 -8.34
CA ARG A 197 15.86 4.33 -8.78
C ARG A 197 14.36 4.48 -9.00
N ASP A 198 13.66 5.32 -8.25
CA ASP A 198 12.18 5.32 -8.30
C ASP A 198 11.60 6.19 -9.43
N ARG A 199 12.45 6.97 -10.13
CA ARG A 199 12.09 7.90 -11.24
C ARG A 199 10.79 8.66 -10.94
N ALA A 200 10.62 9.05 -9.69
CA ALA A 200 9.44 9.71 -9.18
C ALA A 200 9.56 11.22 -9.42
N CYS A 201 8.59 11.79 -10.12
CA CYS A 201 8.54 13.19 -10.46
C CYS A 201 7.41 13.87 -9.72
N ARG A 202 7.76 14.88 -8.92
CA ARG A 202 6.80 15.75 -8.24
C ARG A 202 6.45 16.89 -9.17
N ILE A 203 5.17 16.99 -9.52
CA ILE A 203 4.66 18.05 -10.41
C ILE A 203 3.90 19.15 -9.64
N GLY A 204 3.93 19.10 -8.30
CA GLY A 204 3.23 20.04 -7.43
C GLY A 204 1.79 19.60 -7.16
N THR A 205 0.94 20.54 -6.72
CA THR A 205 -0.49 20.26 -6.49
C THR A 205 -1.18 19.97 -7.82
N THR A 206 -1.12 20.91 -8.76
CA THR A 206 -1.71 20.75 -10.09
C THR A 206 -0.75 21.25 -11.16
N ALA A 207 -0.56 20.46 -12.22
CA ALA A 207 0.34 20.77 -13.30
C ALA A 207 -0.21 20.38 -14.68
N ASN A 208 0.24 21.13 -15.69
CA ASN A 208 0.06 20.78 -17.09
C ASN A 208 1.25 19.96 -17.61
N LEU A 209 1.06 19.35 -18.78
CA LEU A 209 2.06 18.52 -19.46
C LEU A 209 3.45 19.17 -19.64
N SER A 210 3.50 20.50 -19.80
CA SER A 210 4.74 21.26 -19.95
C SER A 210 5.65 21.18 -18.72
N LEU A 211 5.07 21.05 -17.52
CA LEU A 211 5.78 20.97 -16.24
C LEU A 211 6.20 19.56 -15.85
N VAL A 212 5.73 18.53 -16.58
CA VAL A 212 6.15 17.15 -16.35
C VAL A 212 7.62 17.01 -16.77
N PRO A 213 8.51 16.54 -15.87
CA PRO A 213 9.90 16.25 -16.23
C PRO A 213 10.02 15.07 -17.23
N ASN A 214 11.20 14.89 -17.79
CA ASN A 214 11.46 13.75 -18.68
C ASN A 214 11.78 12.48 -17.87
N ASP A 215 11.52 11.31 -18.46
CA ASP A 215 11.85 9.99 -17.90
C ASP A 215 11.20 9.69 -16.53
N CYS A 216 10.03 10.27 -16.28
CA CYS A 216 9.22 9.96 -15.11
C CYS A 216 8.56 8.59 -15.26
N GLN A 217 8.69 7.77 -14.23
CA GLN A 217 7.94 6.52 -14.11
C GLN A 217 6.75 6.67 -13.16
N THR A 218 6.94 7.43 -12.08
CA THR A 218 5.90 7.75 -11.10
C THR A 218 5.65 9.25 -11.10
N LEU A 219 4.41 9.69 -11.20
CA LEU A 219 4.04 11.09 -10.98
C LEU A 219 3.42 11.28 -9.60
N VAL A 220 3.80 12.35 -8.91
CA VAL A 220 3.20 12.79 -7.65
C VAL A 220 2.60 14.18 -7.86
N GLY A 221 1.27 14.27 -7.84
CA GLY A 221 0.50 15.48 -8.12
C GLY A 221 -0.66 15.27 -9.10
N HIS A 222 -1.44 16.31 -9.35
CA HIS A 222 -2.58 16.28 -10.28
C HIS A 222 -2.15 16.74 -11.68
N LEU A 223 -2.27 15.87 -12.68
CA LEU A 223 -1.95 16.17 -14.07
C LEU A 223 -3.21 16.59 -14.85
N ILE A 224 -3.14 17.74 -15.50
CA ILE A 224 -4.17 18.24 -16.41
C ILE A 224 -3.63 18.23 -17.85
N VAL A 225 -4.42 17.65 -18.75
CA VAL A 225 -4.20 17.67 -20.20
C VAL A 225 -5.40 18.35 -20.86
N ASN A 226 -5.15 19.48 -21.52
CA ASN A 226 -6.18 20.34 -22.10
C ASN A 226 -5.74 20.93 -23.45
N ASP A 227 -6.44 21.95 -23.93
CA ASP A 227 -6.14 22.69 -25.17
C ASP A 227 -4.78 23.41 -25.16
N GLN A 228 -4.22 23.68 -23.98
CA GLN A 228 -2.89 24.25 -23.83
C GLN A 228 -1.79 23.18 -23.89
N SER A 229 -2.15 21.90 -23.84
CA SER A 229 -1.18 20.80 -23.86
C SER A 229 -0.69 20.55 -25.28
N ARG A 230 0.64 20.64 -25.47
CA ARG A 230 1.28 20.49 -26.77
C ARG A 230 1.45 19.01 -27.10
N THR A 231 1.02 18.59 -28.29
CA THR A 231 1.07 17.18 -28.71
C THR A 231 2.49 16.60 -28.73
N GLU A 232 3.48 17.44 -29.02
CA GLU A 232 4.91 17.13 -29.01
C GLU A 232 5.50 16.94 -27.60
N GLU A 233 4.73 17.18 -26.53
CA GLU A 233 5.15 16.91 -25.14
C GLU A 233 4.57 15.60 -24.60
N LEU A 234 3.67 14.94 -25.33
CA LEU A 234 2.98 13.73 -24.85
C LEU A 234 3.92 12.55 -24.60
N TRP A 235 5.08 12.53 -25.26
CA TRP A 235 6.09 11.49 -25.07
C TRP A 235 6.63 11.44 -23.63
N LYS A 236 6.51 12.54 -22.86
CA LYS A 236 6.86 12.57 -21.43
C LYS A 236 6.05 11.58 -20.60
N LEU A 237 4.87 11.18 -21.09
CA LEU A 237 3.98 10.25 -20.42
C LEU A 237 4.24 8.79 -20.80
N TYR A 238 5.09 8.51 -21.79
CA TYR A 238 5.28 7.15 -22.34
C TYR A 238 5.84 6.14 -21.33
N ASN A 239 6.62 6.61 -20.36
CA ASN A 239 7.23 5.78 -19.32
C ASN A 239 6.45 5.80 -18.00
N VAL A 240 5.37 6.59 -17.91
CA VAL A 240 4.62 6.75 -16.66
C VAL A 240 3.77 5.51 -16.43
N THR A 241 4.06 4.80 -15.35
CA THR A 241 3.32 3.60 -14.93
C THR A 241 2.33 3.86 -13.81
N THR A 242 2.58 4.90 -13.00
CA THR A 242 1.84 5.17 -11.76
C THR A 242 1.66 6.68 -11.56
N ILE A 243 0.45 7.09 -11.17
CA ILE A 243 0.13 8.46 -10.74
C ILE A 243 -0.40 8.41 -9.30
N TYR A 244 0.31 9.05 -8.38
CA TYR A 244 -0.19 9.40 -7.06
C TYR A 244 -0.77 10.82 -7.10
N GLY A 245 -2.09 10.89 -7.30
CA GLY A 245 -2.84 12.10 -7.59
C GLY A 245 -3.97 11.78 -8.56
N SER A 246 -4.22 12.69 -9.50
CA SER A 246 -5.30 12.54 -10.48
C SER A 246 -4.84 12.86 -11.89
N LEU A 247 -5.56 12.31 -12.87
CA LEU A 247 -5.40 12.59 -14.28
C LEU A 247 -6.69 13.19 -14.83
N THR A 248 -6.62 14.42 -15.30
CA THR A 248 -7.73 15.12 -15.94
C THR A 248 -7.41 15.41 -17.39
N ILE A 249 -8.18 14.86 -18.32
CA ILE A 249 -8.10 15.15 -19.76
C ILE A 249 -9.37 15.88 -20.17
N ARG A 250 -9.29 17.20 -20.31
CA ARG A 250 -10.46 18.04 -20.62
C ARG A 250 -10.21 19.07 -21.70
N ASN A 251 -11.18 19.20 -22.62
CA ASN A 251 -11.13 20.21 -23.68
C ASN A 251 -9.81 20.13 -24.48
N SER A 252 -9.28 18.93 -24.68
CA SER A 252 -8.00 18.72 -25.35
C SER A 252 -8.17 18.56 -26.86
N SER A 253 -7.09 18.81 -27.61
CA SER A 253 -7.01 18.51 -29.04
C SER A 253 -6.65 17.05 -29.32
N LEU A 254 -6.51 16.22 -28.28
CA LEU A 254 -6.07 14.83 -28.40
C LEU A 254 -7.04 13.99 -29.21
N ARG A 255 -6.48 13.17 -30.10
CA ARG A 255 -7.21 12.14 -30.83
C ARG A 255 -7.21 10.79 -30.11
N SER A 256 -6.23 10.57 -29.23
CA SER A 256 -5.99 9.32 -28.52
C SER A 256 -5.27 9.59 -27.20
N VAL A 257 -5.53 8.77 -26.18
CA VAL A 257 -4.75 8.73 -24.92
C VAL A 257 -3.61 7.72 -24.95
N SER A 258 -3.26 7.17 -26.12
CA SER A 258 -2.18 6.19 -26.30
C SER A 258 -0.80 6.57 -25.73
N PRO A 259 -0.43 7.85 -25.50
CA PRO A 259 0.77 8.17 -24.74
C PRO A 259 0.83 7.56 -23.34
N LEU A 260 -0.30 7.21 -22.74
CA LEU A 260 -0.40 6.60 -21.42
C LEU A 260 -0.43 5.07 -21.46
N TRP A 261 0.14 4.45 -22.50
CA TRP A 261 0.04 3.00 -22.71
C TRP A 261 0.67 2.14 -21.60
N GLN A 262 1.61 2.68 -20.82
CA GLN A 262 2.19 1.99 -19.66
C GLN A 262 1.48 2.32 -18.34
N LEU A 263 0.58 3.32 -18.34
CA LEU A 263 -0.10 3.74 -17.13
C LEU A 263 -0.99 2.59 -16.66
N SER A 264 -0.65 2.06 -15.49
CA SER A 264 -1.31 0.90 -14.92
C SER A 264 -1.99 1.20 -13.59
N GLU A 265 -1.68 2.33 -12.96
CA GLU A 265 -2.14 2.68 -11.64
C GLU A 265 -2.40 4.18 -11.45
N ILE A 266 -3.56 4.54 -10.87
CA ILE A 266 -3.87 5.91 -10.44
C ILE A 266 -4.50 5.88 -9.04
N PHE A 267 -3.88 6.55 -8.09
CA PHE A 267 -4.39 6.65 -6.71
C PHE A 267 -4.51 8.11 -6.30
N SER A 268 -5.74 8.56 -6.08
CA SER A 268 -6.03 9.87 -5.49
C SER A 268 -6.48 9.68 -4.04
N PHE A 269 -5.65 10.10 -3.08
CA PHE A 269 -5.96 10.02 -1.65
C PHE A 269 -6.70 11.25 -1.10
N ALA A 270 -6.87 12.29 -1.93
CA ALA A 270 -7.55 13.51 -1.54
C ALA A 270 -9.08 13.35 -1.52
N GLU A 271 -9.73 13.93 -0.51
CA GLU A 271 -11.19 14.01 -0.41
C GLU A 271 -11.79 14.80 -1.58
N ASN A 272 -13.00 14.42 -1.99
CA ASN A 272 -13.78 15.04 -3.05
C ASN A 272 -13.04 15.13 -4.39
N GLN A 273 -12.16 14.18 -4.70
CA GLN A 273 -11.45 14.11 -5.97
C GLN A 273 -11.66 12.77 -6.67
N SER A 274 -11.72 12.81 -8.00
CA SER A 274 -11.69 11.62 -8.87
C SER A 274 -10.25 11.34 -9.32
N ALA A 275 -9.86 10.07 -9.38
CA ALA A 275 -8.56 9.66 -9.91
C ALA A 275 -8.45 9.94 -11.41
N LEU A 276 -9.54 9.74 -12.16
CA LEU A 276 -9.57 9.93 -13.61
C LEU A 276 -10.80 10.72 -14.06
N VAL A 277 -10.55 11.74 -14.86
CA VAL A 277 -11.57 12.55 -15.52
C VAL A 277 -11.22 12.68 -17.00
N ILE A 278 -12.09 12.23 -17.90
CA ILE A 278 -11.93 12.43 -19.35
C ILE A 278 -13.20 13.06 -19.91
N GLU A 279 -13.19 14.38 -20.12
CA GLU A 279 -14.40 15.08 -20.52
C GLU A 279 -14.25 16.16 -21.59
N GLN A 280 -15.31 16.37 -22.38
CA GLN A 280 -15.39 17.50 -23.32
C GLN A 280 -14.28 17.50 -24.38
N ASN A 281 -13.79 16.33 -24.80
CA ASN A 281 -12.77 16.23 -25.84
C ASN A 281 -13.42 15.93 -27.20
N ALA A 282 -13.62 16.97 -28.00
CA ALA A 282 -14.35 16.88 -29.28
C ALA A 282 -13.68 15.96 -30.31
N ASN A 283 -12.36 15.79 -30.24
CA ASN A 283 -11.56 15.04 -31.21
C ASN A 283 -11.09 13.67 -30.70
N LEU A 284 -11.39 13.32 -29.45
CA LEU A 284 -10.89 12.10 -28.83
C LEU A 284 -11.65 10.89 -29.37
N LYS A 285 -10.95 10.01 -30.10
CA LYS A 285 -11.54 8.84 -30.75
C LYS A 285 -11.38 7.56 -29.93
N TYR A 286 -10.28 7.45 -29.18
CA TYR A 286 -9.90 6.24 -28.46
C TYR A 286 -9.39 6.58 -27.06
N ALA A 287 -9.89 5.85 -26.06
CA ALA A 287 -9.42 5.88 -24.68
C ALA A 287 -8.94 4.47 -24.29
N PHE A 288 -7.75 4.08 -24.76
CA PHE A 288 -7.19 2.75 -24.44
C PHE A 288 -6.63 2.75 -23.02
N ILE A 289 -7.32 2.06 -22.12
CA ILE A 289 -6.96 1.95 -20.69
C ILE A 289 -6.91 0.46 -20.24
N SER A 290 -6.91 -0.50 -21.17
CA SER A 290 -6.86 -1.94 -20.81
C SER A 290 -5.61 -2.37 -20.04
N GLY A 291 -4.54 -1.57 -20.05
CA GLY A 291 -3.35 -1.79 -19.21
C GLY A 291 -3.53 -1.38 -17.73
N MET A 292 -4.65 -0.75 -17.39
CA MET A 292 -4.93 -0.28 -16.04
C MET A 292 -5.27 -1.45 -15.13
N ARG A 293 -4.53 -1.57 -14.04
CA ARG A 293 -4.67 -2.63 -13.06
C ARG A 293 -5.46 -2.15 -11.85
N ARG A 294 -5.23 -0.91 -11.42
CA ARG A 294 -5.84 -0.36 -10.20
C ARG A 294 -6.13 1.13 -10.32
N MET A 295 -7.30 1.54 -9.82
CA MET A 295 -7.67 2.94 -9.70
C MET A 295 -8.44 3.15 -8.40
N MET A 296 -8.07 4.18 -7.65
CA MET A 296 -8.74 4.50 -6.38
C MET A 296 -8.86 6.01 -6.19
N SER A 297 -10.05 6.45 -5.77
CA SER A 297 -10.34 7.82 -5.42
C SER A 297 -11.62 7.94 -4.60
N ASP A 298 -11.80 9.08 -3.95
CA ASP A 298 -13.00 9.37 -3.17
C ASP A 298 -14.24 9.53 -4.08
N LEU A 299 -14.11 10.27 -5.18
CA LEU A 299 -15.17 10.37 -6.19
C LEU A 299 -15.01 9.32 -7.30
N PRO A 300 -16.10 8.84 -7.91
CA PRO A 300 -16.04 7.96 -9.08
C PRO A 300 -15.25 8.59 -10.23
N ALA A 301 -14.62 7.75 -11.05
CA ALA A 301 -14.08 8.19 -12.32
C ALA A 301 -15.21 8.56 -13.29
N HIS A 302 -14.97 9.45 -14.24
CA HIS A 302 -15.96 9.76 -15.27
C HIS A 302 -15.36 10.05 -16.63
N VAL A 303 -16.02 9.50 -17.65
CA VAL A 303 -15.70 9.68 -19.06
C VAL A 303 -16.95 10.22 -19.75
N ALA A 304 -16.97 11.51 -20.06
CA ALA A 304 -18.20 12.15 -20.51
C ALA A 304 -18.03 13.21 -21.61
N LYS A 305 -19.04 13.37 -22.45
CA LYS A 305 -19.10 14.43 -23.47
C LYS A 305 -17.94 14.37 -24.48
N ASN A 306 -17.54 13.16 -24.89
CA ASN A 306 -16.54 12.94 -25.93
C ASN A 306 -17.23 12.37 -27.18
N PRO A 307 -17.77 13.22 -28.08
CA PRO A 307 -18.81 12.84 -29.05
C PRO A 307 -18.39 11.81 -30.11
N ILE A 308 -17.09 11.60 -30.31
CA ILE A 308 -16.56 10.62 -31.26
C ILE A 308 -15.75 9.51 -30.59
N LEU A 309 -15.72 9.48 -29.24
CA LEU A 309 -14.99 8.48 -28.46
C LEU A 309 -15.70 7.14 -28.50
N SER A 310 -15.03 6.15 -29.08
CA SER A 310 -15.46 4.77 -29.10
C SER A 310 -14.71 3.98 -28.02
N ILE A 311 -15.45 3.25 -27.19
CA ILE A 311 -14.89 2.42 -26.12
C ILE A 311 -15.30 0.97 -26.41
N PRO A 312 -14.36 0.09 -26.77
CA PRO A 312 -14.63 -1.33 -26.98
C PRO A 312 -15.19 -2.00 -25.72
N GLU A 313 -16.03 -3.03 -25.89
CA GLU A 313 -16.63 -3.78 -24.77
C GLU A 313 -15.60 -4.36 -23.79
N GLY A 314 -14.47 -4.87 -24.31
CA GLY A 314 -13.37 -5.36 -23.47
C GLY A 314 -12.72 -4.28 -22.60
N ASP A 315 -12.66 -3.04 -23.10
CA ASP A 315 -12.17 -1.90 -22.34
C ASP A 315 -13.19 -1.50 -21.26
N CYS A 316 -14.50 -1.53 -21.56
CA CYS A 316 -15.56 -1.30 -20.58
C CYS A 316 -15.48 -2.26 -19.38
N ALA A 317 -15.32 -3.56 -19.64
CA ALA A 317 -15.16 -4.55 -18.57
C ALA A 317 -13.90 -4.27 -17.73
N SER A 318 -12.80 -3.87 -18.38
CA SER A 318 -11.56 -3.51 -17.71
C SER A 318 -11.72 -2.27 -16.82
N PHE A 319 -12.41 -1.23 -17.28
CA PHE A 319 -12.73 -0.05 -16.48
C PHE A 319 -13.57 -0.39 -15.24
N ASN A 320 -14.62 -1.19 -15.41
CA ASN A 320 -15.48 -1.59 -14.29
C ASN A 320 -14.71 -2.41 -13.25
N ALA A 321 -13.91 -3.39 -13.68
CA ALA A 321 -13.09 -4.19 -12.77
C ALA A 321 -12.07 -3.33 -12.00
N THR A 322 -11.39 -2.43 -12.72
CA THR A 322 -10.31 -1.59 -12.17
C THR A 322 -10.82 -0.57 -11.12
N THR A 323 -12.05 -0.09 -11.29
CA THR A 323 -12.66 0.94 -10.42
C THR A 323 -13.63 0.36 -9.39
N GLY A 324 -13.82 -0.97 -9.36
CA GLY A 324 -14.86 -1.60 -8.55
C GLY A 324 -16.27 -1.13 -8.92
N GLY A 325 -16.52 -0.85 -10.19
CA GLY A 325 -17.79 -0.32 -10.71
C GLY A 325 -18.00 1.18 -10.45
N ARG A 326 -17.03 1.89 -9.89
CA ARG A 326 -17.12 3.33 -9.58
C ARG A 326 -16.67 4.20 -10.75
N ILE A 327 -17.28 4.01 -11.91
CA ILE A 327 -17.04 4.82 -13.11
C ILE A 327 -18.35 5.12 -13.84
N SER A 328 -18.44 6.29 -14.47
CA SER A 328 -19.60 6.70 -15.26
C SER A 328 -19.22 7.08 -16.69
N PHE A 329 -20.10 6.74 -17.64
CA PHE A 329 -19.96 7.04 -19.06
C PHE A 329 -21.21 7.78 -19.56
N GLN A 330 -21.05 8.98 -20.10
CA GLN A 330 -22.19 9.76 -20.57
C GLN A 330 -21.86 10.65 -21.78
N GLY A 331 -22.68 10.60 -22.83
CA GLY A 331 -22.54 11.53 -23.97
C GLY A 331 -21.25 11.31 -24.78
N ASN A 332 -20.69 10.10 -24.72
CA ASN A 332 -19.68 9.63 -25.67
C ASN A 332 -20.35 9.00 -26.90
N LYS A 333 -19.59 8.68 -27.96
CA LYS A 333 -20.14 7.96 -29.12
C LYS A 333 -20.67 6.59 -28.68
N ASP A 334 -19.88 5.87 -27.90
CA ASP A 334 -20.24 4.61 -27.26
C ASP A 334 -20.07 4.80 -25.73
N ASN A 335 -21.11 4.51 -24.94
CA ASN A 335 -21.01 4.48 -23.48
C ASN A 335 -21.01 3.01 -23.03
N CYS A 336 -20.26 2.70 -21.98
CA CYS A 336 -20.35 1.42 -21.32
C CYS A 336 -21.69 1.35 -20.58
N GLU A 337 -22.72 0.78 -21.19
CA GLU A 337 -23.98 0.51 -20.51
C GLU A 337 -23.80 -0.66 -19.52
N GLY A 338 -24.42 -0.53 -18.34
CA GLY A 338 -24.21 -1.44 -17.21
C GLY A 338 -24.43 -2.90 -17.58
N GLN A 339 -23.40 -3.72 -17.33
CA GLN A 339 -23.52 -5.17 -17.21
C GLN A 339 -23.77 -5.54 -15.76
#